data_AF-A0A158JIF6-F1
#
_entry.id   AF-A0A158JIF6-F1
#
_cell.length_a   1.000
_cell.length_b   1.000
_cell.length_c   1.000
_cell.angle_alpha   90.00
_cell.angle_beta   90.00
_cell.angle_gamma   90.00
#
_symmetry.space_group_name_H-M   'P 1'
#
loop_
_entity.id
_entity.type
_entity.pdbx_description
1 polymer ?
#
loop_
_entity_poly.entity_id
_entity_poly.type
_entity_poly.pdbx_seq_one_letter_code
_entity_poly.pdbx_strand_id
1 'polypeptide(L)'
;MNRRQFLSIAGAFAGCAGGIGEISASGHLDSSSSIRALVLVDLDGGNDGLNTVIPFSDPRYRVLRPGLALPRERVIALDERTALHPSLLPLMSAWRANELAIVQGVGYDAPNRSHFRSRQIWDTASHADEYRHDDWIARANASHTRVTAASFDAAARLASTHGAANDVSVIHLTLHGFDTHENQARRHAALLARLAQGLASLRAALIASGAWHRTLVMTRSEFGRTARENAAGGTDHGAAAPHFLMGARVRGGLFGPGPQLDRLNADGGVPVGIDFRRLCATVLGACWPHDRASILEGRFEPLPVLRA
;
A
#
# COMPACT_ATOMS: atom_id res chain seq x y z
N MET A 1 64.36 5.75 5.48
CA MET A 1 63.23 6.55 6.01
C MET A 1 62.19 5.57 6.59
N ASN A 2 62.34 5.18 7.86
CA ASN A 2 61.56 5.60 9.05
C ASN A 2 60.04 5.35 8.88
N ARG A 3 59.35 4.41 9.55
CA ARG A 3 59.36 3.96 10.98
C ARG A 3 59.27 5.13 11.96
N ARG A 4 58.10 5.78 12.04
CA ARG A 4 57.59 6.50 13.22
C ARG A 4 56.15 6.93 12.94
N GLN A 5 55.30 6.77 13.96
CA GLN A 5 53.94 7.32 14.09
C GLN A 5 52.83 6.63 13.29
N PHE A 6 52.16 5.64 13.89
CA PHE A 6 50.77 5.83 14.37
C PHE A 6 50.26 4.61 15.17
N LEU A 7 50.89 4.32 16.31
CA LEU A 7 50.32 3.46 17.35
C LEU A 7 50.82 3.95 18.71
N SER A 8 49.94 4.57 19.49
CA SER A 8 49.90 4.55 20.96
C SER A 8 48.99 5.69 21.43
N ILE A 9 47.85 5.37 22.04
CA ILE A 9 47.39 5.94 23.31
C ILE A 9 46.39 4.91 23.86
N ALA A 10 46.88 4.13 24.82
CA ALA A 10 46.09 3.33 25.74
C ALA A 10 46.71 3.48 27.13
N GLY A 11 45.85 3.71 28.12
CA GLY A 11 46.15 3.77 29.57
C GLY A 11 46.28 5.21 30.09
N ALA A 12 45.77 5.57 31.26
CA ALA A 12 44.90 4.93 32.24
C ALA A 12 44.47 6.06 33.20
N PHE A 13 43.23 6.07 33.69
CA PHE A 13 42.91 6.71 34.97
C PHE A 13 42.06 5.75 35.79
N ALA A 14 42.62 5.37 36.93
CA ALA A 14 42.05 4.47 37.90
C ALA A 14 41.19 5.24 38.92
N GLY A 15 40.09 4.60 39.34
CA GLY A 15 39.63 4.59 40.73
C GLY A 15 38.80 5.78 41.21
N CYS A 16 37.47 5.59 41.23
CA CYS A 16 36.62 5.97 42.36
C CYS A 16 35.46 4.97 42.43
N ALA A 17 35.48 4.14 43.48
CA ALA A 17 34.35 3.30 43.85
C ALA A 17 33.29 4.18 44.53
N GLY A 18 32.07 4.17 44.01
CA GLY A 18 30.90 4.85 44.58
C GLY A 18 29.65 4.28 43.94
N GLY A 19 28.76 3.71 44.75
CA GLY A 19 27.64 2.87 44.34
C GLY A 19 26.80 3.45 43.21
N ILE A 20 26.63 2.66 42.16
CA ILE A 20 25.68 2.94 41.09
C ILE A 20 24.43 2.15 41.48
N GLY A 21 23.41 2.84 41.99
CA GLY A 21 22.07 2.27 42.03
C GLY A 21 21.70 1.80 40.64
N GLU A 22 21.19 0.58 40.52
CA GLU A 22 20.58 0.08 39.30
C GLU A 22 19.37 0.97 38.99
N ILE A 23 19.60 2.06 38.25
CA ILE A 23 18.56 2.68 37.47
C ILE A 23 18.33 1.72 36.30
N SER A 24 17.52 0.71 36.56
CA SER A 24 16.78 0.04 35.51
C SER A 24 15.94 1.12 34.84
N ALA A 25 16.49 1.74 33.79
CA ALA A 25 15.72 2.43 32.81
C ALA A 25 14.90 1.36 32.09
N SER A 26 13.78 0.97 32.70
CA SER A 26 12.66 0.40 31.98
C SER A 26 12.28 1.44 30.95
N GLY A 27 12.88 1.34 29.78
CA GLY A 27 12.36 1.92 28.57
C GLY A 27 11.01 1.27 28.36
N HIS A 28 9.96 1.88 28.93
CA HIS A 28 8.64 1.73 28.38
C HIS A 28 8.77 2.19 26.94
N LEU A 29 8.91 1.23 26.01
CA LEU A 29 8.56 1.44 24.62
C LEU A 29 7.12 1.91 24.68
N ASP A 30 6.91 3.20 24.46
CA ASP A 30 5.59 3.76 24.32
C ASP A 30 4.94 3.03 23.13
N SER A 31 4.10 2.04 23.44
CA SER A 31 3.35 1.25 22.47
C SER A 31 2.15 2.03 21.95
N SER A 32 2.25 3.36 21.92
CA SER A 32 1.26 4.23 21.31
C SER A 32 1.43 4.14 19.79
N SER A 33 0.32 3.93 19.09
CA SER A 33 0.27 4.02 17.64
C SER A 33 0.91 5.36 17.20
N SER A 34 2.02 5.27 16.47
CA SER A 34 2.72 6.45 15.95
C SER A 34 2.04 7.06 14.72
N ILE A 35 1.08 6.35 14.12
CA ILE A 35 0.35 6.85 12.96
C ILE A 35 -0.81 7.72 13.44
N ARG A 36 -0.85 8.96 12.95
CA ARG A 36 -1.88 9.96 13.28
C ARG A 36 -2.75 10.33 12.09
N ALA A 37 -2.32 9.97 10.87
CA ALA A 37 -3.10 10.15 9.66
C ALA A 37 -3.05 8.89 8.79
N LEU A 38 -4.21 8.43 8.35
CA LEU A 38 -4.37 7.37 7.36
C LEU A 38 -5.02 7.96 6.12
N VAL A 39 -4.30 7.94 4.99
CA VAL A 39 -4.84 8.38 3.69
C VAL A 39 -5.21 7.15 2.87
N LEU A 40 -6.50 6.97 2.62
CA LEU A 40 -7.05 5.91 1.79
C LEU A 40 -7.34 6.44 0.39
N VAL A 41 -6.67 5.88 -0.61
CA VAL A 41 -6.80 6.28 -2.01
C VAL A 41 -7.54 5.19 -2.78
N ASP A 42 -8.83 5.41 -3.04
CA ASP A 42 -9.68 4.47 -3.76
C ASP A 42 -9.50 4.62 -5.27
N LEU A 43 -9.09 3.54 -5.93
CA LEU A 43 -8.95 3.42 -7.39
C LEU A 43 -10.26 2.84 -7.95
N ASP A 44 -11.28 3.69 -8.03
CA ASP A 44 -12.66 3.33 -8.32
C ASP A 44 -12.81 2.82 -9.76
N GLY A 45 -13.24 1.57 -9.85
CA GLY A 45 -13.47 0.85 -11.09
C GLY A 45 -12.62 -0.40 -11.28
N GLY A 46 -11.78 -0.84 -10.33
CA GLY A 46 -10.96 -2.05 -10.50
C GLY A 46 -9.70 -1.86 -11.35
N ASN A 47 -8.56 -1.73 -10.68
CA ASN A 47 -7.27 -1.40 -11.28
C ASN A 47 -6.67 -2.60 -12.04
N ASP A 48 -6.19 -2.39 -13.28
CA ASP A 48 -5.45 -3.43 -14.00
C ASP A 48 -4.08 -3.69 -13.35
N GLY A 49 -3.99 -4.80 -12.65
CA GLY A 49 -2.76 -5.22 -11.99
C GLY A 49 -1.63 -5.52 -12.95
N LEU A 50 -1.90 -6.13 -14.11
CA LEU A 50 -0.85 -6.57 -15.05
C LEU A 50 -0.25 -5.43 -15.86
N ASN A 51 -0.92 -4.28 -15.90
CA ASN A 51 -0.40 -3.04 -16.44
C ASN A 51 -0.10 -1.99 -15.36
N THR A 52 -0.18 -2.33 -14.08
CA THR A 52 0.32 -1.52 -12.95
C THR A 52 1.67 -2.06 -12.48
N VAL A 53 1.69 -3.35 -12.12
CA VAL A 53 2.87 -4.14 -11.72
C VAL A 53 3.03 -5.27 -12.74
N ILE A 54 3.96 -5.05 -13.66
CA ILE A 54 4.08 -5.77 -14.92
C ILE A 54 4.98 -7.00 -14.73
N PRO A 55 4.47 -8.23 -14.94
CA PRO A 55 5.28 -9.45 -14.93
C PRO A 55 6.00 -9.63 -16.28
N PHE A 56 6.87 -8.67 -16.64
CA PHE A 56 7.42 -8.55 -18.00
C PHE A 56 8.24 -9.76 -18.46
N SER A 57 8.77 -10.52 -17.49
CA SER A 57 9.56 -11.74 -17.71
C SER A 57 8.70 -12.95 -18.09
N ASP A 58 7.41 -12.92 -17.80
CA ASP A 58 6.50 -14.00 -18.12
C ASP A 58 6.02 -13.88 -19.58
N PRO A 59 6.36 -14.82 -20.48
CA PRO A 59 5.99 -14.72 -21.89
C PRO A 59 4.47 -14.72 -22.10
N ARG A 60 3.69 -15.29 -21.17
CA ARG A 60 2.22 -15.30 -21.24
C ARG A 60 1.65 -13.89 -21.15
N TYR A 61 2.33 -12.93 -20.53
CA TYR A 61 1.89 -11.55 -20.46
C TYR A 61 1.62 -10.97 -21.86
N ARG A 62 2.57 -11.12 -22.79
CA ARG A 62 2.40 -10.62 -24.17
C ARG A 62 1.33 -11.37 -24.95
N VAL A 63 1.21 -12.68 -24.74
CA VAL A 63 0.18 -13.52 -25.38
C VAL A 63 -1.22 -13.17 -24.91
N LEU A 64 -1.37 -12.81 -23.64
CA LEU A 64 -2.64 -12.43 -23.04
C LEU A 64 -3.00 -10.95 -23.31
N ARG A 65 -2.01 -10.11 -23.62
CA ARG A 65 -2.16 -8.66 -23.80
C ARG A 65 -1.59 -8.15 -25.15
N PRO A 66 -2.06 -8.62 -26.31
CA PRO A 66 -1.51 -8.22 -27.61
C PRO A 66 -1.44 -6.70 -27.85
N GLY A 67 -2.44 -5.93 -27.40
CA GLY A 67 -2.50 -4.47 -27.51
C GLY A 67 -2.13 -3.72 -26.23
N LEU A 68 -2.18 -4.37 -25.07
CA LEU A 68 -1.88 -3.76 -23.77
C LEU A 68 -0.46 -4.02 -23.25
N ALA A 69 0.24 -5.05 -23.72
CA ALA A 69 1.56 -5.41 -23.20
C ALA A 69 2.60 -4.32 -23.48
N LEU A 70 3.38 -3.96 -22.46
CA LEU A 70 4.51 -3.05 -22.62
C LEU A 70 5.83 -3.82 -22.85
N PRO A 71 6.69 -3.35 -23.77
CA PRO A 71 8.00 -3.94 -24.00
C PRO A 71 8.98 -3.58 -22.86
N ARG A 72 10.05 -4.37 -22.69
CA ARG A 72 10.97 -4.31 -21.53
C ARG A 72 11.67 -2.96 -21.39
N GLU A 73 11.85 -2.25 -22.49
CA GLU A 73 12.54 -0.98 -22.62
C GLU A 73 11.64 0.20 -22.20
N ARG A 74 10.32 -0.02 -22.13
CA ARG A 74 9.32 1.00 -21.78
C ARG A 74 8.75 0.86 -20.37
N VAL A 75 9.28 -0.07 -19.57
CA VAL A 75 8.85 -0.32 -18.19
C VAL A 75 9.94 0.04 -17.19
N ILE A 76 9.56 0.28 -15.94
CA ILE A 76 10.50 0.60 -14.86
C ILE A 76 10.78 -0.67 -14.07
N ALA A 77 11.92 -1.32 -14.32
CA ALA A 77 12.26 -2.56 -13.63
C ALA A 77 12.39 -2.36 -12.11
N LEU A 78 11.71 -3.22 -11.34
CA LEU A 78 11.87 -3.31 -9.88
C LEU A 78 12.86 -4.42 -9.52
N ASP A 79 12.80 -5.54 -10.26
CA ASP A 79 13.69 -6.68 -10.16
C ASP A 79 13.83 -7.37 -11.54
N GLU A 80 14.40 -8.58 -11.57
CA GLU A 80 14.60 -9.37 -12.79
C GLU A 80 13.29 -9.84 -13.46
N ARG A 81 12.17 -9.83 -12.73
CA ARG A 81 10.89 -10.43 -13.16
C ARG A 81 9.75 -9.44 -13.27
N THR A 82 9.81 -8.36 -12.51
CA THR A 82 8.72 -7.45 -12.20
C THR A 82 9.12 -6.00 -12.50
N ALA A 83 8.21 -5.24 -13.09
CA ALA A 83 8.39 -3.82 -13.39
C ALA A 83 7.15 -3.01 -13.04
N LEU A 84 7.27 -1.70 -12.97
CA LEU A 84 6.15 -0.77 -12.93
C LEU A 84 5.84 -0.22 -14.32
N HIS A 85 4.59 0.15 -14.52
CA HIS A 85 4.18 0.99 -15.64
C HIS A 85 4.98 2.30 -15.68
N PRO A 86 5.40 2.81 -16.86
CA PRO A 86 6.20 4.03 -16.98
C PRO A 86 5.55 5.27 -16.34
N SER A 87 4.22 5.37 -16.38
CA SER A 87 3.48 6.45 -15.70
C SER A 87 3.70 6.52 -14.19
N LEU A 88 4.21 5.44 -13.57
CA LEU A 88 4.49 5.37 -12.14
C LEU A 88 5.89 5.88 -11.77
N LEU A 89 6.66 6.42 -12.73
CA LEU A 89 8.00 6.98 -12.51
C LEU A 89 8.10 7.93 -11.29
N PRO A 90 7.13 8.83 -11.01
CA PRO A 90 7.19 9.70 -9.84
C PRO A 90 7.33 8.96 -8.50
N LEU A 91 6.84 7.71 -8.42
CA LEU A 91 6.91 6.89 -7.20
C LEU A 91 8.31 6.35 -6.90
N MET A 92 9.24 6.40 -7.88
CA MET A 92 10.59 5.85 -7.70
C MET A 92 11.40 6.56 -6.62
N SER A 93 11.06 7.81 -6.29
CA SER A 93 11.66 8.51 -5.14
C SER A 93 11.34 7.82 -3.82
N ALA A 94 10.08 7.43 -3.60
CA ALA A 94 9.63 6.71 -2.40
C ALA A 94 10.13 5.26 -2.39
N TRP A 95 10.14 4.59 -3.55
CA TRP A 95 10.72 3.25 -3.71
C TRP A 95 12.18 3.21 -3.27
N ARG A 96 13.01 4.14 -3.79
CA ARG A 96 14.44 4.23 -3.45
C ARG A 96 14.69 4.64 -2.00
N ALA A 97 13.78 5.40 -1.41
CA ALA A 97 13.81 5.73 0.02
C ALA A 97 13.39 4.55 0.92
N ASN A 98 13.00 3.41 0.35
CA ASN A 98 12.46 2.25 1.06
C ASN A 98 11.17 2.58 1.86
N GLU A 99 10.36 3.50 1.34
CA GLU A 99 9.12 4.02 1.95
C GLU A 99 7.87 3.70 1.12
N LEU A 100 8.01 2.86 0.08
CA LEU A 100 6.92 2.35 -0.75
C LEU A 100 6.95 0.83 -0.76
N ALA A 101 5.90 0.22 -0.23
CA ALA A 101 5.62 -1.20 -0.35
C ALA A 101 4.56 -1.44 -1.44
N ILE A 102 4.80 -2.42 -2.29
CA ILE A 102 3.86 -2.88 -3.31
C ILE A 102 3.42 -4.28 -2.93
N VAL A 103 2.13 -4.45 -2.60
CA VAL A 103 1.56 -5.74 -2.23
C VAL A 103 0.80 -6.27 -3.43
N GLN A 104 1.21 -7.42 -3.96
CA GLN A 104 0.64 -8.05 -5.15
C GLN A 104 -0.42 -9.10 -4.80
N GLY A 105 -1.29 -9.38 -5.77
CA GLY A 105 -2.24 -10.48 -5.69
C GLY A 105 -3.32 -10.27 -4.62
N VAL A 106 -3.64 -9.03 -4.28
CA VAL A 106 -4.58 -8.72 -3.21
C VAL A 106 -6.00 -8.73 -3.75
N GLY A 107 -6.89 -9.42 -3.05
CA GLY A 107 -8.32 -9.48 -3.37
C GLY A 107 -9.09 -10.30 -2.33
N TYR A 108 -10.22 -10.85 -2.74
CA TYR A 108 -11.02 -11.79 -1.96
C TYR A 108 -11.63 -12.84 -2.89
N ASP A 109 -11.99 -13.98 -2.31
CA ASP A 109 -12.59 -15.08 -3.06
C ASP A 109 -14.01 -14.74 -3.52
N ALA A 110 -14.40 -15.33 -4.66
CA ALA A 110 -15.74 -15.16 -5.26
C ALA A 110 -16.17 -13.68 -5.44
N PRO A 111 -15.41 -12.86 -6.20
CA PRO A 111 -15.81 -11.49 -6.46
C PRO A 111 -17.14 -11.43 -7.22
N ASN A 112 -18.11 -10.72 -6.63
CA ASN A 112 -19.47 -10.54 -7.20
C ASN A 112 -19.53 -9.59 -8.41
N ARG A 113 -18.40 -8.98 -8.81
CA ARG A 113 -18.24 -8.06 -9.96
C ARG A 113 -19.13 -6.80 -9.92
N SER A 114 -19.82 -6.55 -8.83
CA SER A 114 -20.54 -5.30 -8.62
C SER A 114 -19.61 -4.31 -7.93
N HIS A 115 -19.37 -3.17 -8.57
CA HIS A 115 -18.58 -2.08 -7.97
C HIS A 115 -19.15 -1.66 -6.61
N PHE A 116 -20.47 -1.51 -6.53
CA PHE A 116 -21.15 -1.13 -5.29
C PHE A 116 -20.88 -2.15 -4.18
N ARG A 117 -21.12 -3.43 -4.47
CA ARG A 117 -20.96 -4.48 -3.46
C ARG A 117 -19.49 -4.70 -3.09
N SER A 118 -18.60 -4.61 -4.05
CA SER A 118 -17.16 -4.78 -3.82
C SER A 118 -16.59 -3.65 -2.96
N ARG A 119 -17.04 -2.40 -3.16
CA ARG A 119 -16.72 -1.29 -2.24
C ARG A 119 -17.23 -1.57 -0.83
N GLN A 120 -18.47 -2.04 -0.69
CA GLN A 120 -19.03 -2.41 0.61
C GLN A 120 -18.20 -3.50 1.31
N ILE A 121 -17.73 -4.51 0.58
CA ILE A 121 -16.82 -5.55 1.13
C ILE A 121 -15.53 -4.93 1.66
N TRP A 122 -14.90 -4.02 0.91
CA TRP A 122 -13.68 -3.34 1.34
C TRP A 122 -13.87 -2.39 2.53
N ASP A 123 -15.00 -1.67 2.58
CA ASP A 123 -15.33 -0.72 3.65
C ASP A 123 -15.74 -1.46 4.95
N THR A 124 -16.36 -2.64 4.83
CA THR A 124 -16.83 -3.41 6.00
C THR A 124 -15.88 -4.55 6.41
N ALA A 125 -14.90 -4.87 5.57
CA ALA A 125 -14.02 -6.04 5.68
C ALA A 125 -14.77 -7.38 5.75
N SER A 126 -15.97 -7.45 5.17
CA SER A 126 -16.85 -8.63 5.23
C SER A 126 -16.45 -9.72 4.23
N HIS A 127 -17.04 -10.90 4.38
CA HIS A 127 -17.00 -11.91 3.31
C HIS A 127 -17.89 -11.51 2.12
N ALA A 128 -17.66 -12.12 0.96
CA ALA A 128 -18.36 -11.80 -0.28
C ALA A 128 -19.87 -12.05 -0.19
N ASP A 129 -20.26 -13.10 0.52
CA ASP A 129 -21.63 -13.55 0.80
C ASP A 129 -22.29 -12.85 1.99
N GLU A 130 -21.57 -11.98 2.70
CA GLU A 130 -22.04 -11.32 3.92
C GLU A 130 -22.34 -9.83 3.70
N TYR A 131 -23.60 -9.41 3.86
CA TYR A 131 -24.02 -8.02 3.65
C TYR A 131 -23.99 -7.22 4.95
N ARG A 132 -22.98 -6.34 5.06
CA ARG A 132 -22.75 -5.49 6.22
C ARG A 132 -22.86 -4.02 5.89
N HIS A 133 -23.16 -3.20 6.89
CA HIS A 133 -23.24 -1.75 6.74
C HIS A 133 -22.31 -1.00 7.70
N ASP A 134 -21.72 -1.72 8.65
CA ASP A 134 -20.77 -1.20 9.62
C ASP A 134 -19.35 -1.26 9.04
N ASP A 135 -18.72 -0.10 8.94
CA ASP A 135 -17.38 0.09 8.41
C ASP A 135 -16.32 -0.35 9.44
N TRP A 136 -15.27 -1.05 9.01
CA TRP A 136 -14.26 -1.60 9.92
C TRP A 136 -13.42 -0.51 10.61
N ILE A 137 -13.27 0.66 9.99
CA ILE A 137 -12.61 1.84 10.58
C ILE A 137 -13.52 2.45 11.64
N ALA A 138 -14.82 2.55 11.36
CA ALA A 138 -15.80 3.01 12.35
C ALA A 138 -15.87 2.07 13.57
N ARG A 139 -15.75 0.75 13.36
CA ARG A 139 -15.60 -0.22 14.46
C ARG A 139 -14.32 -0.03 15.26
N ALA A 140 -13.22 0.35 14.60
CA ALA A 140 -11.92 0.57 15.24
C ALA A 140 -11.84 1.90 16.00
N ASN A 141 -12.57 2.92 15.55
CA ASN A 141 -12.59 4.25 16.15
C ASN A 141 -14.00 4.82 16.04
N ALA A 142 -14.82 4.63 17.07
CA ALA A 142 -16.22 5.07 17.07
C ALA A 142 -16.37 6.61 16.97
N SER A 143 -15.36 7.38 17.40
CA SER A 143 -15.30 8.84 17.23
C SER A 143 -14.80 9.27 15.85
N HIS A 144 -14.46 8.33 14.98
CA HIS A 144 -13.96 8.61 13.65
C HIS A 144 -15.00 9.39 12.82
N THR A 145 -14.60 10.57 12.35
CA THR A 145 -15.33 11.29 11.31
C THR A 145 -14.67 11.03 9.96
N ARG A 146 -15.43 10.45 9.03
CA ARG A 146 -14.97 10.23 7.66
C ARG A 146 -14.71 11.57 6.97
N VAL A 147 -13.45 11.87 6.66
CA VAL A 147 -13.08 13.08 5.93
C VAL A 147 -12.79 12.72 4.48
N THR A 148 -13.42 13.41 3.54
CA THR A 148 -13.15 13.22 2.10
C THR A 148 -12.32 14.38 1.57
N ALA A 149 -11.17 14.07 0.97
CA ALA A 149 -10.33 15.02 0.27
C ALA A 149 -10.71 15.08 -1.22
N ALA A 150 -10.84 16.29 -1.76
CA ALA A 150 -11.10 16.48 -3.20
C ALA A 150 -9.85 16.32 -4.07
N SER A 151 -8.65 16.35 -3.48
CA SER A 151 -7.37 16.23 -4.18
C SER A 151 -6.27 15.73 -3.24
N PHE A 152 -5.14 15.31 -3.82
CA PHE A 152 -3.95 14.93 -3.04
C PHE A 152 -3.41 16.09 -2.20
N ASP A 153 -3.47 17.33 -2.68
CA ASP A 153 -3.04 18.50 -1.91
C ASP A 153 -4.00 18.77 -0.73
N ALA A 154 -5.31 18.57 -0.93
CA ALA A 154 -6.28 18.65 0.16
C ALA A 154 -6.03 17.54 1.19
N ALA A 155 -5.74 16.32 0.73
CA ALA A 155 -5.36 15.21 1.61
C ALA A 155 -4.09 15.52 2.40
N ALA A 156 -3.08 16.14 1.78
CA ALA A 156 -1.85 16.55 2.44
C ALA A 156 -2.08 17.59 3.54
N ARG A 157 -2.93 18.60 3.27
CA ARG A 157 -3.32 19.62 4.26
C ARG A 157 -4.03 18.99 5.44
N LEU A 158 -5.04 18.15 5.18
CA LEU A 158 -5.80 17.45 6.22
C LEU A 158 -4.88 16.54 7.06
N ALA A 159 -4.02 15.74 6.43
CA ALA A 159 -3.09 14.86 7.12
C ALA A 159 -1.98 15.62 7.90
N SER A 160 -1.73 16.88 7.55
CA SER A 160 -0.81 17.75 8.28
C SER A 160 -1.45 18.37 9.54
N THR A 161 -2.77 18.42 9.63
CA THR A 161 -3.46 18.85 10.85
C THR A 161 -3.41 17.76 11.93
N HIS A 162 -3.44 18.13 13.21
CA HIS A 162 -3.38 17.17 14.31
C HIS A 162 -4.75 17.01 14.95
N GLY A 163 -5.23 15.77 15.02
CA GLY A 163 -6.26 15.39 15.97
C GLY A 163 -5.72 15.40 17.41
N ALA A 164 -6.58 15.11 18.38
CA ALA A 164 -6.16 14.89 19.77
C ALA A 164 -5.06 13.82 19.86
N ALA A 165 -4.30 13.80 20.95
CA ALA A 165 -3.08 12.99 21.11
C ALA A 165 -3.22 11.48 20.86
N ASN A 166 -4.43 10.94 20.71
CA ASN A 166 -4.71 9.52 20.44
C ASN A 166 -5.64 9.27 19.24
N ASP A 167 -6.02 10.29 18.50
CA ASP A 167 -6.94 10.14 17.36
C ASP A 167 -6.19 9.98 16.04
N VAL A 168 -6.76 9.19 15.13
CA VAL A 168 -6.23 8.98 13.78
C VAL A 168 -7.19 9.61 12.79
N SER A 169 -6.71 10.63 12.08
CA SER A 169 -7.46 11.24 10.99
C SER A 169 -7.45 10.31 9.77
N VAL A 170 -8.60 9.72 9.43
CA VAL A 170 -8.75 8.93 8.21
C VAL A 170 -9.31 9.81 7.09
N ILE A 171 -8.54 9.91 6.02
CA ILE A 171 -8.78 10.78 4.88
C ILE A 171 -8.99 9.92 3.66
N HIS A 172 -10.19 10.00 3.08
CA HIS A 172 -10.56 9.28 1.87
C HIS A 172 -10.37 10.18 0.65
N LEU A 173 -9.76 9.62 -0.39
CA LEU A 173 -9.60 10.25 -1.68
C LEU A 173 -9.96 9.22 -2.75
N THR A 174 -10.77 9.61 -3.74
CA THR A 174 -11.15 8.70 -4.81
C THR A 174 -10.61 9.18 -6.15
N LEU A 175 -9.96 8.27 -6.87
CA LEU A 175 -9.62 8.43 -8.28
C LEU A 175 -10.54 7.55 -9.11
N HIS A 176 -11.50 8.19 -9.78
CA HIS A 176 -12.44 7.53 -10.67
C HIS A 176 -11.81 7.19 -12.02
N GLY A 177 -12.43 6.24 -12.72
CA GLY A 177 -12.17 5.96 -14.13
C GLY A 177 -11.36 4.68 -14.38
N PHE A 178 -11.04 3.91 -13.35
CA PHE A 178 -10.37 2.61 -13.52
C PHE A 178 -11.28 1.56 -14.15
N ASP A 179 -12.55 1.87 -14.45
CA ASP A 179 -13.47 0.96 -15.13
C ASP A 179 -13.17 0.76 -16.64
N THR A 180 -11.96 0.32 -16.99
CA THR A 180 -11.41 0.39 -18.36
C THR A 180 -11.75 -0.83 -19.22
N HIS A 181 -13.02 -0.99 -19.62
CA HIS A 181 -13.45 -2.09 -20.51
C HIS A 181 -13.04 -1.93 -21.99
N GLU A 182 -12.55 -0.76 -22.37
CA GLU A 182 -12.14 -0.41 -23.74
C GLU A 182 -10.98 0.60 -23.73
N ASN A 183 -10.31 0.85 -24.86
CA ASN A 183 -9.33 1.95 -24.99
C ASN A 183 -8.31 2.04 -23.81
N GLN A 184 -7.96 0.91 -23.21
CA GLN A 184 -7.41 0.88 -21.86
C GLN A 184 -5.99 1.42 -21.81
N ALA A 185 -5.17 1.15 -22.83
CA ALA A 185 -3.76 1.57 -22.87
C ALA A 185 -3.58 3.06 -22.54
N ARG A 186 -4.37 3.94 -23.18
CA ARG A 186 -4.28 5.38 -22.94
C ARG A 186 -4.94 5.80 -21.63
N ARG A 187 -6.14 5.28 -21.35
CA ARG A 187 -6.93 5.67 -20.17
C ARG A 187 -6.23 5.28 -18.87
N HIS A 188 -5.81 4.03 -18.76
CA HIS A 188 -5.11 3.51 -17.59
C HIS A 188 -3.76 4.19 -17.38
N ALA A 189 -2.98 4.41 -18.45
CA ALA A 189 -1.72 5.15 -18.36
C ALA A 189 -1.89 6.57 -17.79
N ALA A 190 -2.96 7.28 -18.17
CA ALA A 190 -3.26 8.61 -17.65
C ALA A 190 -3.70 8.58 -16.18
N LEU A 191 -4.49 7.57 -15.78
CA LEU A 191 -4.91 7.36 -14.39
C LEU A 191 -3.72 7.04 -13.48
N LEU A 192 -2.83 6.14 -13.92
CA LEU A 192 -1.60 5.83 -13.20
C LEU A 192 -0.68 7.05 -13.08
N ALA A 193 -0.61 7.91 -14.11
CA ALA A 193 0.17 9.15 -14.04
C ALA A 193 -0.42 10.11 -12.99
N ARG A 194 -1.76 10.26 -12.96
CA ARG A 194 -2.44 11.09 -11.94
C ARG A 194 -2.24 10.54 -10.54
N LEU A 195 -2.34 9.22 -10.36
CA LEU A 195 -2.06 8.55 -9.10
C LEU A 195 -0.63 8.79 -8.64
N ALA A 196 0.36 8.53 -9.51
CA ALA A 196 1.77 8.65 -9.18
C ALA A 196 2.18 10.08 -8.85
N GLN A 197 1.74 11.04 -9.66
CA GLN A 197 2.01 12.47 -9.41
C GLN A 197 1.35 12.91 -8.10
N GLY A 198 0.10 12.50 -7.87
CA GLY A 198 -0.63 12.81 -6.65
C GLY A 198 0.04 12.28 -5.39
N LEU A 199 0.42 11.00 -5.39
CA LEU A 199 1.13 10.37 -4.27
C LEU A 199 2.51 10.99 -4.04
N ALA A 200 3.25 11.33 -5.10
CA ALA A 200 4.54 12.00 -4.99
C ALA A 200 4.40 13.41 -4.38
N SER A 201 3.42 14.20 -4.85
CA SER A 201 3.13 15.52 -4.28
C SER A 201 2.65 15.44 -2.82
N LEU A 202 1.77 14.48 -2.50
CA LEU A 202 1.32 14.21 -1.14
C LEU A 202 2.51 13.92 -0.22
N ARG A 203 3.40 13.00 -0.62
CA ARG A 203 4.61 12.66 0.15
C ARG A 203 5.49 13.90 0.35
N ALA A 204 5.75 14.67 -0.71
CA ALA A 204 6.60 15.87 -0.62
C ALA A 204 6.02 16.91 0.35
N ALA A 205 4.72 17.18 0.27
CA ALA A 205 4.04 18.13 1.16
C ALA A 205 4.07 17.66 2.63
N LEU A 206 3.86 16.37 2.89
CA LEU A 206 3.91 15.81 4.23
C LEU A 206 5.33 15.77 4.81
N ILE A 207 6.36 15.62 3.97
CA ILE A 207 7.75 15.77 4.42
C ILE A 207 8.01 17.23 4.81
N ALA A 208 7.60 18.18 3.97
CA ALA A 208 7.77 19.61 4.24
C ALA A 208 7.03 20.09 5.50
N SER A 209 5.85 19.53 5.80
CA SER A 209 5.10 19.84 7.03
C SER A 209 5.58 19.04 8.25
N GLY A 210 6.53 18.12 8.08
CA GLY A 210 6.97 17.20 9.12
C GLY A 210 5.92 16.14 9.49
N ALA A 211 4.81 15.99 8.77
CA ALA A 211 3.78 15.00 9.05
C ALA A 211 4.07 13.59 8.49
N TRP A 212 5.02 13.45 7.55
CA TRP A 212 5.29 12.17 6.87
C TRP A 212 5.61 10.99 7.82
N HIS A 213 6.29 11.25 8.93
CA HIS A 213 6.70 10.22 9.89
C HIS A 213 5.53 9.53 10.60
N ARG A 214 4.35 10.16 10.60
CA ARG A 214 3.12 9.71 11.25
C ARG A 214 1.95 9.54 10.27
N THR A 215 2.22 9.55 8.97
CA THR A 215 1.20 9.31 7.94
C THR A 215 1.42 7.95 7.29
N LEU A 216 0.34 7.18 7.19
CA LEU A 216 0.27 5.98 6.36
C LEU A 216 -0.66 6.26 5.19
N VAL A 217 -0.22 5.95 3.97
CA VAL A 217 -1.02 6.03 2.75
C VAL A 217 -1.25 4.61 2.25
N MET A 218 -2.48 4.27 1.88
CA MET A 218 -2.84 2.99 1.28
C MET A 218 -3.77 3.19 0.10
N THR A 219 -3.46 2.59 -1.06
CA THR A 219 -4.43 2.50 -2.16
C THR A 219 -5.39 1.34 -1.94
N ARG A 220 -6.64 1.47 -2.37
CA ARG A 220 -7.61 0.37 -2.47
C ARG A 220 -8.13 0.27 -3.89
N SER A 221 -8.54 -0.92 -4.29
CA SER A 221 -9.22 -1.13 -5.56
C SER A 221 -10.18 -2.27 -5.34
N GLU A 222 -11.43 -2.12 -5.79
CA GLU A 222 -12.52 -3.02 -5.48
C GLU A 222 -12.19 -4.46 -5.83
N PHE A 223 -11.53 -4.63 -6.97
CA PHE A 223 -11.13 -5.90 -7.54
C PHE A 223 -10.05 -5.70 -8.60
N GLY A 224 -9.55 -6.80 -9.15
CA GLY A 224 -8.58 -6.81 -10.25
C GLY A 224 -9.20 -6.76 -11.64
N ARG A 225 -8.37 -7.05 -12.63
CA ARG A 225 -8.78 -7.23 -14.03
C ARG A 225 -8.45 -8.61 -14.55
N THR A 226 -9.20 -9.07 -15.56
CA THR A 226 -8.87 -10.31 -16.26
C THR A 226 -7.48 -10.22 -16.88
N ALA A 227 -6.78 -11.34 -16.97
CA ALA A 227 -5.41 -11.37 -17.48
C ALA A 227 -5.35 -11.23 -19.00
N ARG A 228 -6.39 -11.71 -19.71
CA ARG A 228 -6.55 -11.56 -21.15
C ARG A 228 -7.22 -10.23 -21.49
N GLU A 229 -6.68 -9.49 -22.44
CA GLU A 229 -7.39 -8.31 -22.98
C GLU A 229 -8.62 -8.74 -23.79
N ASN A 230 -9.68 -7.96 -23.71
CA ASN A 230 -10.92 -8.19 -24.46
C ASN A 230 -10.84 -7.60 -25.87
N ALA A 231 -11.83 -7.90 -26.71
CA ALA A 231 -11.86 -7.46 -28.11
C ALA A 231 -12.00 -5.93 -28.28
N ALA A 232 -12.40 -5.20 -27.23
CA ALA A 232 -12.54 -3.75 -27.24
C ALA A 232 -11.25 -3.00 -26.84
N GLY A 233 -10.14 -3.72 -26.68
CA GLY A 233 -8.86 -3.13 -26.26
C GLY A 233 -8.88 -2.68 -24.79
N GLY A 234 -9.67 -3.36 -23.95
CA GLY A 234 -9.69 -3.21 -22.50
C GLY A 234 -9.67 -4.55 -21.78
N THR A 235 -10.14 -4.57 -20.55
CA THR A 235 -10.14 -5.77 -19.69
C THR A 235 -11.40 -5.85 -18.85
N ASP A 236 -11.84 -7.07 -18.59
CA ASP A 236 -13.04 -7.32 -17.79
C ASP A 236 -12.69 -7.43 -16.31
N HIS A 237 -13.70 -7.58 -15.44
CA HIS A 237 -13.50 -7.67 -14.01
C HIS A 237 -12.76 -8.96 -13.61
N GLY A 238 -11.73 -8.83 -12.79
CA GLY A 238 -10.93 -9.93 -12.25
C GLY A 238 -11.00 -9.98 -10.73
N ALA A 239 -10.11 -10.75 -10.10
CA ALA A 239 -10.16 -10.98 -8.64
C ALA A 239 -9.09 -10.23 -7.85
N ALA A 240 -7.90 -10.04 -8.42
CA ALA A 240 -6.75 -9.53 -7.68
C ALA A 240 -6.06 -8.32 -8.33
N ALA A 241 -5.69 -7.34 -7.51
CA ALA A 241 -4.94 -6.15 -7.92
C ALA A 241 -3.73 -5.94 -7.00
N PRO A 242 -2.70 -5.18 -7.44
CA PRO A 242 -1.67 -4.68 -6.55
C PRO A 242 -2.13 -3.42 -5.81
N HIS A 243 -1.66 -3.25 -4.58
CA HIS A 243 -1.89 -2.06 -3.77
C HIS A 243 -0.58 -1.48 -3.25
N PHE A 244 -0.54 -0.17 -3.12
CA PHE A 244 0.59 0.58 -2.60
C PHE A 244 0.35 0.98 -1.16
N LEU A 245 1.37 0.80 -0.33
CA LEU A 245 1.47 1.38 1.00
C LEU A 245 2.68 2.31 1.03
N MET A 246 2.50 3.54 1.51
CA MET A 246 3.57 4.52 1.61
C MET A 246 3.59 5.22 2.98
N GLY A 247 4.79 5.50 3.49
CA GLY A 247 4.99 6.19 4.76
C GLY A 247 6.41 6.02 5.26
N ALA A 248 6.89 6.90 6.15
CA ALA A 248 8.25 6.78 6.69
C ALA A 248 8.46 5.48 7.50
N ARG A 249 7.37 4.93 8.06
CA ARG A 249 7.38 3.66 8.79
C ARG A 249 7.13 2.44 7.91
N VAL A 250 6.88 2.62 6.61
CA VAL A 250 6.73 1.50 5.68
C VAL A 250 8.09 0.86 5.43
N ARG A 251 8.12 -0.47 5.44
CA ARG A 251 9.23 -1.27 4.92
C ARG A 251 8.98 -1.46 3.43
N GLY A 252 9.68 -0.68 2.61
CA GLY A 252 9.55 -0.75 1.16
C GLY A 252 9.96 -2.09 0.56
N GLY A 253 9.49 -2.33 -0.66
CA GLY A 253 9.75 -3.57 -1.39
C GLY A 253 8.50 -4.17 -2.05
N LEU A 254 8.70 -5.33 -2.66
CA LEU A 254 7.65 -6.11 -3.32
C LEU A 254 7.19 -7.24 -2.38
N PHE A 255 5.89 -7.34 -2.13
CA PHE A 255 5.29 -8.28 -1.20
C PHE A 255 4.17 -9.09 -1.87
N GLY A 256 3.95 -10.30 -1.35
CA GLY A 256 2.99 -11.24 -1.91
C GLY A 256 3.51 -11.98 -3.15
N PRO A 257 2.78 -13.02 -3.58
CA PRO A 257 3.14 -13.74 -4.78
C PRO A 257 2.93 -12.84 -6.01
N GLY A 258 3.86 -12.91 -6.97
CA GLY A 258 3.62 -12.36 -8.30
C GLY A 258 2.44 -13.06 -9.00
N PRO A 259 1.87 -12.45 -10.05
CA PRO A 259 0.71 -13.01 -10.74
C PRO A 259 1.03 -14.35 -11.41
N GLN A 260 0.16 -15.36 -11.21
CA GLN A 260 0.29 -16.70 -11.80
C GLN A 260 -0.53 -16.81 -13.09
N LEU A 261 0.04 -16.38 -14.25
CA LEU A 261 -0.73 -16.36 -15.51
C LEU A 261 -0.87 -17.75 -16.17
N ASP A 262 -0.29 -18.81 -15.60
CA ASP A 262 -0.46 -20.22 -15.98
C ASP A 262 -1.63 -20.88 -15.24
N ARG A 263 -2.20 -20.21 -14.24
CA ARG A 263 -3.25 -20.73 -13.36
C ARG A 263 -4.39 -19.73 -13.20
N LEU A 264 -4.85 -19.17 -14.31
CA LEU A 264 -5.98 -18.25 -14.29
C LEU A 264 -7.23 -18.96 -13.75
N ASN A 265 -8.08 -18.21 -13.04
CA ASN A 265 -9.37 -18.75 -12.59
C ASN A 265 -10.33 -18.98 -13.77
N ALA A 266 -11.50 -19.56 -13.50
CA ALA A 266 -12.49 -19.89 -14.54
C ALA A 266 -12.90 -18.68 -15.41
N ASP A 267 -12.77 -17.48 -14.88
CA ASP A 267 -13.13 -16.21 -15.52
C ASP A 267 -11.95 -15.54 -16.22
N GLY A 268 -10.78 -16.19 -16.27
CA GLY A 268 -9.55 -15.63 -16.85
C GLY A 268 -8.88 -14.56 -15.97
N GLY A 269 -9.31 -14.40 -14.72
CA GLY A 269 -8.72 -13.53 -13.72
C GLY A 269 -7.47 -14.14 -13.08
N VAL A 270 -6.56 -13.26 -12.63
CA VAL A 270 -5.43 -13.66 -11.79
C VAL A 270 -5.96 -14.13 -10.43
N PRO A 271 -5.57 -15.31 -9.92
CA PRO A 271 -5.99 -15.77 -8.59
C PRO A 271 -5.58 -14.82 -7.47
N VAL A 272 -6.38 -14.79 -6.41
CA VAL A 272 -6.04 -14.07 -5.18
C VAL A 272 -4.91 -14.80 -4.48
N GLY A 273 -3.82 -14.07 -4.22
CA GLY A 273 -2.67 -14.57 -3.45
C GLY A 273 -2.62 -14.03 -2.02
N ILE A 274 -3.23 -12.87 -1.78
CA ILE A 274 -3.34 -12.23 -0.47
C ILE A 274 -4.79 -11.80 -0.27
N ASP A 275 -5.38 -12.24 0.83
CA ASP A 275 -6.66 -11.71 1.27
C ASP A 275 -6.52 -10.23 1.69
N PHE A 276 -7.37 -9.36 1.14
CA PHE A 276 -7.33 -7.91 1.42
C PHE A 276 -7.47 -7.56 2.90
N ARG A 277 -8.13 -8.40 3.70
CA ARG A 277 -8.28 -8.16 5.14
C ARG A 277 -6.94 -8.21 5.87
N ARG A 278 -5.90 -8.81 5.27
CA ARG A 278 -4.52 -8.70 5.77
C ARG A 278 -3.96 -7.28 5.64
N LEU A 279 -4.36 -6.52 4.60
CA LEU A 279 -4.06 -5.08 4.53
C LEU A 279 -4.81 -4.32 5.62
N CYS A 280 -6.10 -4.60 5.80
CA CYS A 280 -6.88 -3.97 6.88
C CYS A 280 -6.27 -4.27 8.25
N ALA A 281 -5.86 -5.51 8.52
CA ALA A 281 -5.19 -5.89 9.77
C ALA A 281 -3.85 -5.17 9.97
N THR A 282 -3.09 -4.98 8.88
CA THR A 282 -1.83 -4.22 8.90
C THR A 282 -2.06 -2.76 9.27
N VAL A 283 -3.05 -2.11 8.62
CA VAL A 283 -3.40 -0.71 8.89
C VAL A 283 -3.97 -0.54 10.29
N LEU A 284 -4.89 -1.42 10.71
CA LEU A 284 -5.44 -1.43 12.07
C LEU A 284 -4.34 -1.47 13.12
N GLY A 285 -3.40 -2.41 12.96
CA GLY A 285 -2.27 -2.54 13.87
C GLY A 285 -1.34 -1.33 13.91
N ALA A 286 -1.27 -0.57 12.82
CA ALA A 286 -0.46 0.64 12.74
C ALA A 286 -1.13 1.86 13.40
N CYS A 287 -2.47 1.92 13.31
CA CYS A 287 -3.26 3.09 13.66
C CYS A 287 -3.89 2.99 15.06
N TRP A 288 -4.27 1.80 15.53
CA TRP A 288 -4.97 1.65 16.80
C TRP A 288 -4.49 0.42 17.59
N PRO A 289 -4.43 0.50 18.92
CA PRO A 289 -3.98 -0.59 19.79
C PRO A 289 -5.06 -1.65 20.08
N HIS A 290 -6.04 -1.84 19.19
CA HIS A 290 -7.20 -2.69 19.42
C HIS A 290 -7.01 -4.14 18.95
N ASP A 291 -7.87 -5.05 19.46
CA ASP A 291 -7.94 -6.41 18.95
C ASP A 291 -8.48 -6.42 17.51
N ARG A 292 -7.58 -6.73 16.59
CA ARG A 292 -7.85 -6.79 15.14
C ARG A 292 -8.86 -7.89 14.82
N ALA A 293 -8.84 -9.00 15.58
CA ALA A 293 -9.70 -10.14 15.31
C ALA A 293 -11.18 -9.80 15.56
N SER A 294 -11.48 -9.05 16.63
CA SER A 294 -12.82 -8.55 16.88
C SER A 294 -13.28 -7.53 15.84
N ILE A 295 -12.40 -6.65 15.35
CA ILE A 295 -12.77 -5.61 14.38
C ILE A 295 -13.01 -6.19 12.99
N LEU A 296 -12.19 -7.14 12.56
CA LEU A 296 -12.28 -7.79 11.24
C LEU A 296 -13.11 -9.07 11.26
N GLU A 297 -13.66 -9.43 12.42
CA GLU A 297 -14.43 -10.66 12.66
C GLU A 297 -13.72 -11.93 12.15
N GLY A 298 -12.40 -11.95 12.32
CA GLY A 298 -11.54 -13.03 11.84
C GLY A 298 -10.07 -12.74 12.07
N ARG A 299 -9.26 -13.80 12.07
CA ARG A 299 -7.81 -13.68 12.25
C ARG A 299 -7.11 -13.53 10.90
N PHE A 300 -6.62 -12.33 10.63
CA PHE A 300 -5.84 -12.02 9.44
C PHE A 300 -4.43 -11.60 9.85
N GLU A 301 -3.44 -12.42 9.47
CA GLU A 301 -2.06 -12.13 9.80
C GLU A 301 -1.59 -10.86 9.07
N PRO A 302 -1.14 -9.81 9.80
CA PRO A 302 -0.63 -8.60 9.18
C PRO A 302 0.49 -8.89 8.17
N LEU A 303 0.60 -8.04 7.18
CA LEU A 303 1.71 -8.09 6.25
C LEU A 303 2.94 -7.47 6.91
N PRO A 304 4.14 -8.01 6.66
CA PRO A 304 5.35 -7.47 7.23
C PRO A 304 5.82 -6.28 6.36
N VAL A 305 5.00 -5.24 6.26
CA VAL A 305 5.24 -4.04 5.42
C VAL A 305 5.45 -2.79 6.25
N LEU A 306 5.44 -2.91 7.57
CA LEU A 306 5.75 -1.84 8.52
C LEU A 306 7.03 -2.18 9.27
N ARG A 307 7.83 -1.15 9.56
CA ARG A 307 9.03 -1.24 10.40
C ARG A 307 8.58 -1.38 11.86
N ALA A 308 9.27 -2.27 12.59
CA ALA A 308 9.13 -2.40 14.04
C ALA A 308 9.43 -1.05 14.71
#